data_AF-A0A1F9KWJ8-F1
#
_entry.id   AF-A0A1F9KWJ8-F1
#
_cell.length_a   1.000
_cell.length_b   1.000
_cell.length_c   1.000
_cell.angle_alpha   90.00
_cell.angle_beta   90.00
_cell.angle_gamma   90.00
#
_symmetry.space_group_name_H-M   'P 1'
#
loop_
_entity.id
_entity.type
_entity.pdbx_description
1 polymer ?
#
loop_
_entity_poly.entity_id
_entity_poly.type
_entity_poly.pdbx_seq_one_letter_code
_entity_poly.pdbx_strand_id
1 'polypeptide(L)'
;MIYAAGIDVGSTQTKGIIINDRMEIVARALTDTGAYVIRAAERCFREALLQGGLKEEQVLYVVGTGYGRYKVMFGDTQITEISCHAKGASYLFPRTRTVIDMGGQDAKGIKVGEDGEVKDFVMNDKCAAGTGRFLANSAEALGLGLDEIGGISLKAKNPVRLTTVCTVFVESDIMSYLAQGKKIEDILGGVHSAIAARTISLVRRVGIEEEVTFTGGVSR
;
A
#
# COMPACT_ATOMS: atom_id res chain seq x y z
N MET A 1 19.58 18.87 16.96
CA MET A 1 18.36 18.05 16.77
C MET A 1 18.78 16.87 15.93
N ILE A 2 18.50 15.66 16.41
CA ILE A 2 18.91 14.43 15.74
C ILE A 2 17.75 13.98 14.84
N TYR A 3 18.06 13.55 13.61
CA TYR A 3 17.07 13.04 12.68
C TYR A 3 17.38 11.62 12.25
N ALA A 4 16.33 10.85 11.98
CA ALA A 4 16.40 9.53 11.37
C ALA A 4 15.45 9.45 10.19
N ALA A 5 15.77 8.64 9.18
CA ALA A 5 14.95 8.45 7.99
C ALA A 5 14.51 6.99 7.81
N GLY A 6 13.31 6.81 7.27
CA GLY A 6 12.81 5.53 6.77
C GLY A 6 12.52 5.64 5.29
N ILE A 7 13.11 4.74 4.49
CA ILE A 7 12.94 4.67 3.04
C ILE A 7 12.28 3.34 2.68
N ASP A 8 11.00 3.38 2.36
CA ASP A 8 10.20 2.23 1.95
C ASP A 8 10.17 2.14 0.42
N VAL A 9 10.95 1.22 -0.13
CA VAL A 9 11.08 1.01 -1.56
C VAL A 9 10.10 -0.09 -2.00
N GLY A 10 8.86 0.30 -2.30
CA GLY A 10 7.84 -0.62 -2.80
C GLY A 10 7.97 -0.94 -4.30
N SER A 11 7.19 -1.90 -4.78
CA SER A 11 7.15 -2.29 -6.21
C SER A 11 6.68 -1.20 -7.16
N THR A 12 5.85 -0.27 -6.66
CA THR A 12 5.19 0.77 -7.46
C THR A 12 5.64 2.15 -7.04
N GLN A 13 5.68 2.40 -5.73
CA GLN A 13 6.05 3.68 -5.16
C GLN A 13 7.11 3.51 -4.07
N THR A 14 8.01 4.49 -4.00
CA THR A 14 9.01 4.65 -2.96
C THR A 14 8.59 5.80 -2.04
N LYS A 15 8.60 5.56 -0.73
CA LYS A 15 8.19 6.51 0.30
C LYS A 15 9.38 6.84 1.20
N GLY A 16 9.50 8.12 1.56
CA GLY A 16 10.53 8.62 2.45
C GLY A 16 9.90 9.40 3.59
N ILE A 17 10.29 9.09 4.83
CA ILE A 17 9.88 9.81 6.03
C ILE A 17 11.13 10.17 6.81
N ILE A 18 11.20 11.41 7.32
CA ILE A 18 12.22 11.85 8.28
C ILE A 18 11.52 12.21 9.58
N ILE A 19 12.05 11.70 10.69
CA ILE A 19 11.58 12.00 12.04
C ILE A 19 12.68 12.68 12.86
N ASN A 20 12.28 13.46 13.87
CA ASN A 20 13.19 14.03 14.86
C ASN A 20 13.29 13.16 16.13
N ASP A 21 14.12 13.59 17.09
CA ASP A 21 14.30 12.98 18.41
C ASP A 21 13.05 12.97 19.31
N ARG A 22 11.99 13.69 18.91
CA ARG A 22 10.67 13.67 19.55
C ARG A 22 9.68 12.75 18.86
N MET A 23 10.14 11.95 17.89
CA MET A 23 9.32 11.06 17.06
C MET A 23 8.32 11.79 16.14
N GLU A 24 8.49 13.09 15.93
CA GLU A 24 7.62 13.88 15.05
C GLU A 24 8.07 13.72 13.61
N ILE A 25 7.13 13.54 12.69
CA ILE A 25 7.42 13.52 11.25
C ILE A 25 7.71 14.95 10.80
N VAL A 26 8.96 15.22 10.45
CA VAL A 26 9.42 16.55 9.99
C VAL A 26 9.49 16.64 8.47
N ALA A 27 9.63 15.52 7.78
CA ALA A 27 9.63 15.52 6.32
C ALA A 27 9.04 14.25 5.69
N ARG A 28 8.53 14.41 4.46
CA ARG A 28 7.87 13.34 3.69
C ARG A 28 8.18 13.45 2.20
N ALA A 29 8.32 12.31 1.53
CA ALA A 29 8.37 12.22 0.07
C ALA A 29 7.68 10.94 -0.43
N LEU A 30 7.14 11.01 -1.66
CA LEU A 30 6.49 9.91 -2.35
C LEU A 30 6.85 9.99 -3.83
N THR A 31 7.52 8.98 -4.37
CA THR A 31 7.94 8.96 -5.78
C THR A 31 7.63 7.61 -6.43
N ASP A 32 7.53 7.57 -7.75
CA ASP A 32 7.36 6.30 -8.46
C ASP A 32 8.67 5.50 -8.46
N THR A 33 8.63 4.23 -8.05
CA THR A 33 9.83 3.38 -7.99
C THR A 33 10.44 3.18 -9.39
N GLY A 34 9.59 2.91 -10.39
CA GLY A 34 10.03 2.64 -11.75
C GLY A 34 11.03 1.47 -11.87
N ALA A 35 11.76 1.42 -12.98
CA ALA A 35 12.70 0.33 -13.27
C ALA A 35 14.03 0.41 -12.48
N TYR A 36 14.41 1.61 -12.01
CA TYR A 36 15.71 1.86 -11.38
C TYR A 36 15.57 2.07 -9.87
N VAL A 37 15.36 0.97 -9.15
CA VAL A 37 15.07 0.91 -7.71
C VAL A 37 16.06 1.72 -6.84
N ILE A 38 17.37 1.62 -7.11
CA ILE A 38 18.41 2.36 -6.36
C ILE A 38 18.21 3.87 -6.53
N ARG A 39 18.02 4.32 -7.78
CA ARG A 39 17.82 5.75 -8.08
C ARG A 39 16.51 6.27 -7.48
N ALA A 40 15.48 5.44 -7.40
CA ALA A 40 14.23 5.83 -6.76
C ALA A 40 14.40 6.04 -5.25
N ALA A 41 15.15 5.16 -4.57
CA ALA A 41 15.48 5.33 -3.15
C ALA A 41 16.26 6.62 -2.89
N GLU A 42 17.33 6.87 -3.65
CA GLU A 42 18.15 8.09 -3.54
C GLU A 42 17.34 9.36 -3.82
N ARG A 43 16.52 9.34 -4.86
CA ARG A 43 15.65 10.47 -5.21
C ARG A 43 14.65 10.75 -4.11
N CYS A 44 13.98 9.71 -3.61
CA CYS A 44 12.97 9.86 -2.56
C CYS A 44 13.58 10.41 -1.27
N PHE A 45 14.76 9.93 -0.88
CA PHE A 45 15.48 10.47 0.27
C PHE A 45 15.86 11.94 0.07
N ARG A 46 16.39 12.30 -1.10
CA ARG A 46 16.74 13.68 -1.45
C ARG A 46 15.52 14.60 -1.42
N GLU A 47 14.38 14.17 -1.95
CA GLU A 47 13.13 14.94 -1.92
C GLU A 47 12.63 15.15 -0.49
N ALA A 48 12.74 14.13 0.38
CA ALA A 48 12.39 14.28 1.79
C ALA A 48 13.31 15.28 2.50
N LEU A 49 14.62 15.23 2.25
CA LEU A 49 15.58 16.22 2.77
C LEU A 49 15.24 17.64 2.32
N LEU A 50 14.95 17.83 1.03
CA LEU A 50 14.58 19.12 0.46
C LEU A 50 13.29 19.66 1.07
N GLN A 51 12.26 18.82 1.21
CA GLN A 51 10.99 19.22 1.81
C GLN A 51 11.12 19.59 3.29
N GLY A 52 12.04 18.94 4.02
CA GLY A 52 12.37 19.28 5.41
C GLY A 52 13.36 20.44 5.57
N GLY A 53 13.95 20.97 4.48
CA GLY A 53 15.04 21.94 4.56
C GLY A 53 16.29 21.41 5.27
N LEU A 54 16.53 20.08 5.18
CA LEU A 54 17.60 19.37 5.85
C LEU A 54 18.74 19.05 4.89
N LYS A 55 19.95 18.96 5.44
CA LYS A 55 21.11 18.36 4.78
C LYS A 55 21.27 16.90 5.18
N GLU A 56 21.92 16.13 4.33
CA GLU A 56 22.13 14.70 4.55
C GLU A 56 22.88 14.42 5.86
N GLU A 57 23.86 15.24 6.23
CA GLU A 57 24.66 15.07 7.45
C GLU A 57 23.86 15.27 8.75
N GLN A 58 22.64 15.80 8.66
CA GLN A 58 21.74 15.95 9.80
C GLN A 58 20.95 14.67 10.09
N VAL A 59 20.84 13.76 9.12
CA VAL A 59 20.18 12.46 9.28
C VAL A 59 21.23 11.44 9.71
N LEU A 60 21.17 11.03 10.98
CA LEU A 60 22.20 10.17 11.58
C LEU A 60 21.94 8.68 11.37
N TYR A 61 20.74 8.31 10.95
CA TYR A 61 20.37 6.92 10.78
C TYR A 61 19.27 6.76 9.73
N VAL A 62 19.46 5.81 8.82
CA VAL A 62 18.55 5.52 7.71
C VAL A 62 18.18 4.04 7.71
N VAL A 63 16.89 3.75 7.76
CA VAL A 63 16.35 2.40 7.63
C VAL A 63 15.74 2.22 6.25
N GLY A 64 16.20 1.22 5.50
CA GLY A 64 15.54 0.78 4.27
C GLY A 64 14.52 -0.33 4.54
N THR A 65 13.40 -0.27 3.84
CA THR A 65 12.34 -1.28 3.89
C THR A 65 11.66 -1.45 2.53
N GLY A 66 10.63 -2.30 2.46
CA GLY A 66 9.95 -2.65 1.22
C GLY A 66 10.64 -3.73 0.41
N TYR A 67 10.03 -4.04 -0.74
CA TYR A 67 10.53 -4.96 -1.76
C TYR A 67 12.00 -4.67 -2.12
N GLY A 68 12.33 -3.39 -2.28
CA GLY A 68 13.65 -2.90 -2.66
C GLY A 68 14.59 -2.61 -1.50
N ARG A 69 14.32 -3.04 -0.25
CA ARG A 69 15.13 -2.66 0.94
C ARG A 69 16.65 -2.83 0.74
N TYR A 70 17.09 -3.95 0.15
CA TYR A 70 18.51 -4.20 -0.11
C TYR A 70 19.13 -3.31 -1.20
N LYS A 71 18.35 -2.42 -1.81
CA LYS A 71 18.78 -1.41 -2.79
C LYS A 71 18.91 -0.01 -2.16
N VAL A 72 18.56 0.14 -0.88
CA VAL A 72 18.84 1.35 -0.09
C VAL A 72 20.30 1.28 0.38
N MET A 73 21.23 1.53 -0.54
CA MET A 73 22.67 1.34 -0.33
C MET A 73 23.29 2.38 0.62
N PHE A 74 22.63 3.51 0.79
CA PHE A 74 22.99 4.58 1.75
C PHE A 74 22.35 4.37 3.14
N GLY A 75 21.63 3.26 3.33
CA GLY A 75 20.95 2.93 4.58
C GLY A 75 21.85 2.18 5.57
N ASP A 76 21.68 2.46 6.86
CA ASP A 76 22.41 1.80 7.95
C ASP A 76 21.86 0.40 8.25
N THR A 77 20.57 0.17 8.06
CA THR A 77 19.93 -1.13 8.36
C THR A 77 18.71 -1.38 7.48
N GLN A 78 18.43 -2.66 7.26
CA GLN A 78 17.33 -3.14 6.43
C GLN A 78 16.33 -3.92 7.26
N ILE A 79 15.08 -3.48 7.27
CA ILE A 79 13.98 -4.10 8.02
C ILE A 79 12.87 -4.51 7.06
N THR A 80 12.16 -5.60 7.36
CA THR A 80 11.05 -6.05 6.53
C THR A 80 9.90 -5.04 6.59
N GLU A 81 9.20 -4.87 5.47
CA GLU A 81 8.03 -3.99 5.43
C GLU A 81 6.92 -4.44 6.38
N ILE A 82 6.84 -5.75 6.67
CA ILE A 82 5.88 -6.32 7.62
C ILE A 82 6.12 -5.72 9.01
N SER A 83 7.37 -5.73 9.48
CA SER A 83 7.74 -5.14 10.77
C SER A 83 7.57 -3.62 10.77
N CYS A 84 7.95 -2.94 9.68
CA CYS A 84 7.78 -1.49 9.57
C CYS A 84 6.31 -1.06 9.56
N HIS A 85 5.43 -1.78 8.85
CA HIS A 85 3.99 -1.52 8.83
C HIS A 85 3.35 -1.79 10.19
N ALA A 86 3.68 -2.90 10.86
CA ALA A 86 3.20 -3.17 12.21
C ALA A 86 3.62 -2.06 13.18
N LYS A 87 4.92 -1.69 13.17
CA LYS A 87 5.44 -0.66 14.08
C LYS A 87 4.87 0.73 13.77
N GLY A 88 4.77 1.09 12.50
CA GLY A 88 4.20 2.36 12.07
C GLY A 88 2.71 2.48 12.38
N ALA A 89 1.94 1.40 12.18
CA ALA A 89 0.52 1.35 12.52
C ALA A 89 0.31 1.46 14.03
N SER A 90 1.06 0.72 14.85
CA SER A 90 0.98 0.84 16.31
C SER A 90 1.48 2.18 16.83
N TYR A 91 2.44 2.82 16.16
CA TYR A 91 2.89 4.16 16.53
C TYR A 91 1.78 5.21 16.33
N LEU A 92 1.07 5.17 15.19
CA LEU A 92 0.00 6.11 14.87
C LEU A 92 -1.32 5.76 15.58
N PHE A 93 -1.60 4.47 15.73
CA PHE A 93 -2.82 3.92 16.30
C PHE A 93 -2.44 2.83 17.34
N PRO A 94 -2.16 3.22 18.60
CA PRO A 94 -1.62 2.32 19.64
C PRO A 94 -2.42 1.05 19.92
N ARG A 95 -3.71 1.05 19.58
CA ARG A 95 -4.59 -0.10 19.79
C ARG A 95 -4.59 -1.09 18.62
N THR A 96 -3.88 -0.83 17.53
CA THR A 96 -3.84 -1.72 16.35
C THR A 96 -3.52 -3.16 16.76
N ARG A 97 -4.37 -4.11 16.35
CA ARG A 97 -4.13 -5.56 16.49
C ARG A 97 -4.09 -6.30 15.16
N THR A 98 -4.66 -5.71 14.12
CA THR A 98 -4.59 -6.24 12.75
C THR A 98 -4.18 -5.13 11.80
N VAL A 99 -3.15 -5.34 10.99
CA VAL A 99 -2.85 -4.49 9.83
C VAL A 99 -3.23 -5.22 8.56
N ILE A 100 -3.98 -4.53 7.70
CA ILE A 100 -4.15 -4.89 6.31
C ILE A 100 -3.25 -3.94 5.52
N ASP A 101 -2.30 -4.45 4.76
CA ASP A 101 -1.46 -3.64 3.86
C ASP A 101 -1.79 -4.04 2.42
N MET A 102 -2.26 -3.11 1.60
CA MET A 102 -2.51 -3.38 0.18
C MET A 102 -1.73 -2.42 -0.70
N GLY A 103 -0.67 -2.97 -1.30
CA GLY A 103 0.19 -2.30 -2.25
C GLY A 103 -0.27 -2.47 -3.70
N GLY A 104 0.61 -2.07 -4.61
CA GLY A 104 0.35 -2.20 -6.05
C GLY A 104 0.43 -3.64 -6.56
N GLN A 105 1.29 -4.48 -5.97
CA GLN A 105 1.54 -5.85 -6.47
C GLN A 105 1.31 -6.96 -5.44
N ASP A 106 1.16 -6.61 -4.17
CA ASP A 106 0.88 -7.55 -3.10
C ASP A 106 -0.15 -7.01 -2.11
N ALA A 107 -0.67 -7.93 -1.29
CA ALA A 107 -1.49 -7.61 -0.13
C ALA A 107 -1.04 -8.47 1.07
N LYS A 108 -1.13 -7.91 2.27
CA LYS A 108 -0.68 -8.53 3.51
C LYS A 108 -1.74 -8.40 4.60
N GLY A 109 -1.87 -9.44 5.40
CA GLY A 109 -2.54 -9.40 6.70
C GLY A 109 -1.50 -9.64 7.78
N ILE A 110 -1.43 -8.76 8.78
CA ILE A 110 -0.42 -8.79 9.82
C ILE A 110 -1.13 -8.76 11.17
N LYS A 111 -0.87 -9.75 12.00
CA LYS A 111 -1.31 -9.78 13.39
C LYS A 111 -0.27 -9.07 14.25
N VAL A 112 -0.71 -8.08 15.02
CA VAL A 112 0.15 -7.15 15.74
C VAL A 112 -0.05 -7.33 17.26
N GLY A 113 1.06 -7.46 17.98
CA GLY A 113 1.08 -7.53 19.43
C GLY A 113 0.90 -6.17 20.11
N GLU A 114 0.95 -6.16 21.44
CA GLU A 114 0.67 -4.95 22.22
C GLU A 114 1.73 -3.85 22.01
N ASP A 115 2.98 -4.23 21.74
CA ASP A 115 4.12 -3.32 21.59
C ASP A 115 4.42 -2.99 20.11
N GLY A 116 3.54 -3.42 19.20
CA GLY A 116 3.69 -3.27 17.75
C GLY A 116 4.60 -4.30 17.09
N GLU A 117 4.91 -5.39 17.78
CA GLU A 117 5.62 -6.54 17.22
C GLU A 117 4.72 -7.41 16.35
N VAL A 118 5.31 -8.07 15.36
CA VAL A 118 4.58 -8.99 14.47
C VAL A 118 4.40 -10.33 15.17
N LYS A 119 3.16 -10.76 15.41
CA LYS A 119 2.85 -12.08 15.98
C LYS A 119 2.68 -13.14 14.90
N ASP A 120 2.05 -12.79 13.80
CA ASP A 120 1.83 -13.64 12.64
C ASP A 120 1.60 -12.76 11.41
N PHE A 121 1.83 -13.29 10.21
CA PHE A 121 1.52 -12.58 8.98
C PHE A 121 1.23 -13.53 7.82
N VAL A 122 0.47 -13.02 6.87
CA VAL A 122 0.16 -13.70 5.61
C VAL A 122 0.27 -12.70 4.48
N MET A 123 0.79 -13.13 3.33
CA MET A 123 0.90 -12.29 2.14
C MET A 123 0.44 -13.03 0.89
N ASN A 124 -0.08 -12.26 -0.06
CA ASN A 124 -0.31 -12.68 -1.44
C ASN A 124 0.54 -11.78 -2.36
N ASP A 125 1.61 -12.35 -2.89
CA ASP A 125 2.59 -11.71 -3.78
C ASP A 125 2.64 -12.35 -5.18
N LYS A 126 2.00 -13.50 -5.37
CA LYS A 126 2.01 -14.25 -6.64
C LYS A 126 0.89 -13.84 -7.59
N CYS A 127 -0.13 -13.15 -7.11
CA CYS A 127 -1.34 -12.88 -7.87
C CYS A 127 -1.75 -11.42 -7.74
N ALA A 128 -1.85 -10.73 -8.88
CA ALA A 128 -2.35 -9.36 -8.97
C ALA A 128 -3.82 -9.21 -8.55
N ALA A 129 -4.57 -10.32 -8.53
CA ALA A 129 -5.91 -10.32 -7.96
C ALA A 129 -5.81 -10.04 -6.46
N GLY A 130 -6.52 -9.01 -5.98
CA GLY A 130 -6.44 -8.59 -4.59
C GLY A 130 -5.45 -7.47 -4.31
N THR A 131 -4.93 -6.78 -5.33
CA THR A 131 -3.92 -5.72 -5.17
C THR A 131 -4.29 -4.46 -5.97
N GLY A 132 -3.53 -3.38 -5.80
CA GLY A 132 -3.72 -2.15 -6.57
C GLY A 132 -3.64 -2.35 -8.09
N ARG A 133 -2.91 -3.37 -8.58
CA ARG A 133 -2.85 -3.67 -10.01
C ARG A 133 -4.20 -4.12 -10.58
N PHE A 134 -5.00 -4.86 -9.80
CA PHE A 134 -6.36 -5.22 -10.20
C PHE A 134 -7.24 -3.98 -10.37
N LEU A 135 -7.14 -3.02 -9.44
CA LEU A 135 -7.88 -1.76 -9.52
C LEU A 135 -7.41 -0.88 -10.69
N ALA A 136 -6.09 -0.79 -10.91
CA ALA A 136 -5.51 -0.04 -12.03
C ALA A 136 -6.02 -0.57 -13.39
N ASN A 137 -5.98 -1.89 -13.60
CA ASN A 137 -6.50 -2.50 -14.82
C ASN A 137 -8.02 -2.29 -14.96
N SER A 138 -8.77 -2.31 -13.85
CA SER A 138 -10.21 -2.06 -13.87
C SER A 138 -10.54 -0.62 -14.25
N ALA A 139 -9.76 0.35 -13.75
CA ALA A 139 -9.88 1.76 -14.10
C ALA A 139 -9.53 1.99 -15.58
N GLU A 140 -8.43 1.40 -16.05
CA GLU A 140 -7.98 1.47 -17.45
C GLU A 140 -9.04 0.92 -18.41
N ALA A 141 -9.65 -0.22 -18.10
CA ALA A 141 -10.74 -0.81 -18.88
C ALA A 141 -11.96 0.13 -19.01
N LEU A 142 -12.16 1.03 -18.06
CA LEU A 142 -13.24 2.03 -18.06
C LEU A 142 -12.81 3.39 -18.61
N GLY A 143 -11.53 3.55 -18.99
CA GLY A 143 -10.97 4.83 -19.41
C GLY A 143 -10.89 5.86 -18.27
N LEU A 144 -10.72 5.42 -17.03
CA LEU A 144 -10.67 6.25 -15.82
C LEU A 144 -9.29 6.24 -15.17
N GLY A 145 -8.98 7.31 -14.43
CA GLY A 145 -7.89 7.37 -13.48
C GLY A 145 -8.16 6.49 -12.25
N LEU A 146 -7.10 5.92 -11.68
CA LEU A 146 -7.19 5.08 -10.48
C LEU A 146 -7.72 5.86 -9.25
N ASP A 147 -7.48 7.16 -9.19
CA ASP A 147 -7.98 8.06 -8.14
C ASP A 147 -9.47 8.40 -8.28
N GLU A 148 -10.08 8.14 -9.44
CA GLU A 148 -11.49 8.45 -9.70
C GLU A 148 -12.44 7.33 -9.25
N ILE A 149 -11.97 6.08 -9.30
CA ILE A 149 -12.86 4.91 -9.17
C ILE A 149 -13.49 4.79 -7.78
N GLY A 150 -12.81 5.25 -6.73
CA GLY A 150 -13.30 5.20 -5.36
C GLY A 150 -14.61 6.00 -5.21
N GLY A 151 -14.57 7.29 -5.54
CA GLY A 151 -15.73 8.17 -5.46
C GLY A 151 -16.88 7.77 -6.39
N ILE A 152 -16.59 7.19 -7.56
CA ILE A 152 -17.63 6.69 -8.48
C ILE A 152 -18.30 5.44 -7.91
N SER A 153 -17.52 4.49 -7.37
CA SER A 153 -18.04 3.23 -6.83
C SER A 153 -19.04 3.43 -5.69
N LEU A 154 -18.89 4.48 -4.89
CA LEU A 154 -19.80 4.82 -3.78
C LEU A 154 -21.20 5.22 -4.26
N LYS A 155 -21.37 5.55 -5.55
CA LYS A 155 -22.68 5.88 -6.15
C LYS A 155 -23.46 4.62 -6.57
N ALA A 156 -22.84 3.44 -6.49
CA ALA A 156 -23.46 2.18 -6.86
C ALA A 156 -24.77 1.94 -6.08
N LYS A 157 -25.80 1.49 -6.79
CA LYS A 157 -27.08 1.09 -6.19
C LYS A 157 -27.32 -0.40 -6.32
N ASN A 158 -26.82 -0.99 -7.40
CA ASN A 158 -26.94 -2.42 -7.71
C ASN A 158 -25.59 -2.96 -8.20
N PRO A 159 -24.57 -3.08 -7.33
CA PRO A 159 -23.25 -3.54 -7.71
C PRO A 159 -23.28 -4.85 -8.50
N VAL A 160 -22.53 -4.92 -9.59
CA VAL A 160 -22.42 -6.17 -10.36
C VAL A 160 -21.67 -7.22 -9.55
N ARG A 161 -21.98 -8.50 -9.78
CA ARG A 161 -21.22 -9.61 -9.18
C ARG A 161 -20.22 -10.13 -10.20
N LEU A 162 -18.98 -9.67 -10.11
CA LEU A 162 -17.88 -10.16 -10.94
C LEU A 162 -17.82 -11.69 -10.92
N THR A 163 -17.69 -12.27 -12.11
CA THR A 163 -17.64 -13.73 -12.30
C THR A 163 -16.27 -14.28 -11.94
N THR A 164 -15.23 -13.46 -12.04
CA THR A 164 -13.85 -13.79 -11.74
C THR A 164 -13.10 -12.60 -11.16
N VAL A 165 -12.14 -12.87 -10.27
CA VAL A 165 -11.19 -11.87 -9.74
C VAL A 165 -9.84 -11.93 -10.44
N CYS A 166 -9.68 -12.79 -11.46
CA CYS A 166 -8.45 -12.86 -12.22
C CYS A 166 -8.22 -11.55 -12.97
N THR A 167 -7.13 -10.85 -12.65
CA THR A 167 -6.75 -9.57 -13.29
C THR A 167 -6.63 -9.67 -14.82
N VAL A 168 -6.36 -10.86 -15.36
CA VAL A 168 -6.31 -11.09 -16.83
C VAL A 168 -7.70 -11.00 -17.47
N PHE A 169 -8.74 -11.41 -16.74
CA PHE A 169 -10.11 -11.48 -17.27
C PHE A 169 -11.00 -10.31 -16.81
N VAL A 170 -10.52 -9.47 -15.89
CA VAL A 170 -11.32 -8.36 -15.34
C VAL A 170 -11.77 -7.38 -16.42
N GLU A 171 -10.90 -7.08 -17.39
CA GLU A 171 -11.24 -6.21 -18.53
C GLU A 171 -12.39 -6.81 -19.34
N SER A 172 -12.31 -8.09 -19.70
CA SER A 172 -13.37 -8.76 -20.46
C SER A 172 -14.69 -8.82 -19.68
N ASP A 173 -14.65 -9.04 -18.37
CA ASP A 173 -15.84 -9.05 -17.51
C ASP A 173 -16.48 -7.65 -17.44
N ILE A 174 -15.66 -6.60 -17.30
CA ILE A 174 -16.10 -5.19 -17.34
C ILE A 174 -16.75 -4.86 -18.68
N MET A 175 -16.12 -5.22 -19.80
CA MET A 175 -16.67 -4.98 -21.15
C MET A 175 -18.01 -5.69 -21.37
N SER A 176 -18.15 -6.91 -20.83
CA SER A 176 -19.42 -7.64 -20.85
C SER A 176 -20.53 -6.89 -20.11
N TYR A 177 -20.25 -6.34 -18.93
CA TYR A 177 -21.23 -5.55 -18.19
C TYR A 177 -21.57 -4.22 -18.87
N LEU A 178 -20.61 -3.56 -19.48
CA LEU A 178 -20.87 -2.37 -20.30
C LEU A 178 -21.79 -2.70 -21.48
N ALA A 179 -21.54 -3.81 -22.19
CA ALA A 179 -22.40 -4.26 -23.29
C ALA A 179 -23.82 -4.61 -22.84
N GLN A 180 -24.00 -5.04 -21.58
CA GLN A 180 -25.30 -5.26 -20.94
C GLN A 180 -25.98 -3.95 -20.46
N GLY A 181 -25.37 -2.79 -20.68
CA GLY A 181 -25.88 -1.49 -20.25
C GLY A 181 -25.81 -1.26 -18.75
N LYS A 182 -24.93 -1.97 -18.03
CA LYS A 182 -24.68 -1.70 -16.60
C LYS A 182 -24.00 -0.34 -16.44
N LYS A 183 -24.35 0.35 -15.36
CA LYS A 183 -23.77 1.64 -15.04
C LYS A 183 -22.34 1.47 -14.51
N ILE A 184 -21.48 2.45 -14.79
CA ILE A 184 -20.07 2.43 -14.38
C ILE A 184 -19.95 2.34 -12.86
N GLU A 185 -20.78 3.07 -12.10
CA GLU A 185 -20.78 3.03 -10.64
C GLU A 185 -21.09 1.63 -10.10
N ASP A 186 -22.05 0.92 -10.71
CA ASP A 186 -22.43 -0.44 -10.30
C ASP A 186 -21.33 -1.46 -10.66
N ILE A 187 -20.64 -1.27 -11.80
CA ILE A 187 -19.48 -2.09 -12.18
C ILE A 187 -18.36 -1.91 -11.16
N LEU A 188 -17.99 -0.66 -10.85
CA LEU A 188 -16.94 -0.33 -9.89
C LEU A 188 -17.29 -0.77 -8.46
N GLY A 189 -18.56 -0.72 -8.07
CA GLY A 189 -19.03 -1.29 -6.79
C GLY A 189 -18.77 -2.81 -6.72
N GLY A 190 -18.94 -3.51 -7.83
CA GLY A 190 -18.60 -4.93 -7.97
C GLY A 190 -17.10 -5.21 -7.87
N VAL A 191 -16.28 -4.40 -8.55
CA VAL A 191 -14.80 -4.43 -8.49
C VAL A 191 -14.32 -4.28 -7.04
N HIS A 192 -14.80 -3.28 -6.31
CA HIS A 192 -14.42 -3.07 -4.90
C HIS A 192 -14.94 -4.17 -3.98
N SER A 193 -16.16 -4.68 -4.21
CA SER A 193 -16.70 -5.79 -3.42
C SER A 193 -15.85 -7.05 -3.59
N ALA A 194 -15.41 -7.34 -4.81
CA ALA A 194 -14.62 -8.52 -5.13
C ALA A 194 -13.21 -8.46 -4.54
N ILE A 195 -12.55 -7.30 -4.61
CA ILE A 195 -11.22 -7.12 -3.99
C ILE A 195 -11.32 -7.19 -2.46
N ALA A 196 -12.34 -6.58 -1.84
CA ALA A 196 -12.55 -6.63 -0.40
C ALA A 196 -12.79 -8.06 0.10
N ALA A 197 -13.64 -8.83 -0.58
CA ALA A 197 -13.90 -10.23 -0.22
C ALA A 197 -12.62 -11.09 -0.28
N ARG A 198 -11.78 -10.86 -1.29
CA ARG A 198 -10.49 -11.55 -1.42
C ARG A 198 -9.52 -11.18 -0.31
N THR A 199 -9.43 -9.91 0.04
CA THR A 199 -8.58 -9.43 1.14
C THR A 199 -9.02 -9.98 2.49
N ILE A 200 -10.32 -9.97 2.78
CA ILE A 200 -10.85 -10.57 4.01
C ILE A 200 -10.51 -12.06 4.07
N SER A 201 -10.64 -12.79 2.95
CA SER A 201 -10.26 -14.21 2.89
C SER A 201 -8.77 -14.44 3.16
N LEU A 202 -7.90 -13.53 2.71
CA LEU A 202 -6.47 -13.59 2.98
C LEU A 202 -6.20 -13.37 4.47
N VAL A 203 -6.68 -12.27 5.03
CA VAL A 203 -6.38 -11.82 6.40
C VAL A 203 -6.96 -12.77 7.45
N ARG A 204 -8.09 -13.42 7.17
CA ARG A 204 -8.66 -14.46 8.06
C ARG A 204 -7.69 -15.59 8.40
N ARG A 205 -6.66 -15.84 7.57
CA ARG A 205 -5.66 -16.89 7.82
C ARG A 205 -4.77 -16.62 9.03
N VAL A 206 -4.64 -15.37 9.46
CA VAL A 206 -3.88 -14.97 10.67
C VAL A 206 -4.80 -14.56 11.83
N GLY A 207 -6.12 -14.68 11.65
CA GLY A 207 -7.12 -14.13 12.56
C GLY A 207 -7.29 -12.62 12.38
N ILE A 208 -8.54 -12.15 12.52
CA ILE A 208 -8.85 -10.72 12.55
C ILE A 208 -9.17 -10.37 14.00
N GLU A 209 -8.33 -9.57 14.63
CA GLU A 209 -8.59 -8.95 15.91
C GLU A 209 -9.05 -7.50 15.69
N GLU A 210 -9.99 -7.04 16.52
CA GLU A 210 -10.52 -5.67 16.47
C GLU A 210 -9.42 -4.62 16.62
N GLU A 211 -9.71 -3.39 16.18
CA GLU A 211 -8.71 -2.34 15.92
C GLU A 211 -7.84 -2.69 14.70
N VAL A 212 -8.52 -2.72 13.54
CA VAL A 212 -7.92 -3.00 12.23
C VAL A 212 -7.44 -1.70 11.59
N THR A 213 -6.17 -1.64 11.21
CA THR A 213 -5.56 -0.53 10.49
C THR A 213 -5.31 -0.91 9.03
N PHE A 214 -5.86 -0.15 8.08
CA PHE A 214 -5.67 -0.37 6.65
C PHE A 214 -4.63 0.59 6.06
N THR A 215 -3.54 0.04 5.53
CA THR A 215 -2.39 0.78 4.97
C THR A 215 -2.13 0.40 3.51
N GLY A 216 -1.16 1.08 2.90
CA GLY A 216 -0.76 0.87 1.52
C GLY A 216 -1.38 1.90 0.58
N GLY A 217 -0.99 1.88 -0.70
CA GLY A 217 -1.48 2.86 -1.67
C GLY A 217 -2.98 2.76 -1.93
N VAL A 218 -3.56 1.57 -1.78
CA VAL A 218 -4.97 1.28 -2.06
C VAL A 218 -5.90 1.75 -0.94
N SER A 219 -5.40 2.12 0.24
CA SER A 219 -6.24 2.65 1.31
C SER A 219 -6.67 4.11 1.13
N ARG A 220 -6.32 4.73 -0.01
CA ARG A 220 -6.62 6.12 -0.36
C ARG A 220 -7.95 6.29 -1.08
#